data_AF-A0A7W1FLI5-F1
#
_entry.id   AF-A0A7W1FLI5-F1
#
_cell.length_a   1.000
_cell.length_b   1.000
_cell.length_c   1.000
_cell.angle_alpha   90.00
_cell.angle_beta   90.00
_cell.angle_gamma   90.00
#
_symmetry.space_group_name_H-M   'P 1'
#
loop_
_entity.id
_entity.type
_entity.pdbx_description
1 polymer ?
#
loop_
_entity_poly.entity_id
_entity_poly.type
_entity_poly.pdbx_seq_one_letter_code
_entity_poly.pdbx_strand_id
1 'polypeptide(L)'
;MSTLTIRDVKPAVVRRLKERAKANHRSLEGEVRALLERESSKPTMEEWLKRADRLRAELPPWEPGMPTAVELVREGREEDRGSNRTGNP
;
A
#
# COMPACT_ATOMS: atom_id res chain seq x y z
N MET A 1 5.78 -11.42 23.27
CA MET A 1 5.22 -12.54 22.49
C MET A 1 3.76 -12.65 22.90
N SER A 2 2.83 -12.62 21.94
CA SER A 2 1.39 -12.65 22.21
C SER A 2 0.74 -13.77 21.40
N THR A 3 -0.18 -14.51 22.00
CA THR A 3 -0.86 -15.63 21.35
C THR A 3 -2.32 -15.27 21.08
N LEU A 4 -2.78 -15.51 19.85
CA LEU A 4 -4.17 -15.33 19.43
C LEU A 4 -4.77 -16.69 19.09
N THR A 5 -5.93 -17.01 19.67
CA THR A 5 -6.71 -18.20 19.31
C THR A 5 -8.01 -17.76 18.65
N ILE A 6 -8.25 -18.25 17.43
CA ILE A 6 -9.48 -17.99 16.67
C ILE A 6 -10.28 -19.28 16.63
N ARG A 7 -11.47 -19.28 17.24
CA ARG A 7 -12.38 -20.43 17.28
C ARG A 7 -13.32 -20.41 16.06
N ASP A 8 -13.88 -21.58 15.76
CA ASP A 8 -14.96 -21.76 14.78
C ASP A 8 -14.64 -21.25 13.37
N VAL A 9 -13.37 -21.31 12.98
CA VAL A 9 -12.93 -20.94 11.62
C VAL A 9 -13.43 -21.99 10.63
N LYS A 10 -14.20 -21.54 9.63
CA LYS A 10 -14.73 -22.41 8.57
C LYS A 10 -13.58 -23.22 7.91
N PRO A 11 -13.73 -24.55 7.71
CA PRO A 11 -12.68 -25.39 7.15
C PRO A 11 -12.14 -24.91 5.79
N ALA A 12 -13.02 -24.34 4.95
CA ALA A 12 -12.65 -23.76 3.67
C ALA A 12 -11.66 -22.59 3.80
N VAL A 13 -11.77 -21.77 4.85
CA VAL A 13 -10.85 -20.66 5.11
C VAL A 13 -9.47 -21.20 5.50
N VAL A 14 -9.42 -22.19 6.39
CA VAL A 14 -8.17 -22.84 6.80
C VAL A 14 -7.46 -23.45 5.59
N ARG A 15 -8.20 -24.13 4.70
CA ARG A 15 -7.64 -24.72 3.49
C ARG A 15 -7.00 -23.66 2.59
N ARG A 16 -7.72 -22.56 2.31
CA ARG A 16 -7.21 -21.45 1.49
C ARG A 16 -5.97 -20.79 2.10
N LEU A 17 -5.93 -20.63 3.42
CA LEU A 17 -4.75 -20.08 4.10
C LEU A 17 -3.54 -21.01 4.01
N LYS A 18 -3.74 -22.33 4.09
CA LYS A 18 -2.65 -23.32 3.88
C LYS A 18 -2.11 -23.28 2.46
N GLU A 19 -2.98 -23.22 1.44
CA GLU A 19 -2.58 -23.08 0.05
C GLU A 19 -1.74 -21.81 -0.18
N ARG A 20 -2.20 -20.69 0.39
CA ARG A 20 -1.50 -19.41 0.31
C ARG A 20 -0.14 -19.44 1.04
N ALA A 21 -0.07 -20.08 2.21
CA ALA A 21 1.17 -20.27 2.95
C ALA A 21 2.19 -21.09 2.13
N LYS A 22 1.74 -22.16 1.46
CA LYS A 22 2.57 -22.98 0.56
C LYS A 22 3.10 -22.15 -0.62
N ALA A 23 2.25 -21.36 -1.25
CA ALA A 23 2.64 -20.47 -2.35
C ALA A 23 3.67 -19.40 -1.92
N ASN A 24 3.59 -18.93 -0.68
CA ASN A 24 4.51 -17.95 -0.11
C ASN A 24 5.70 -18.58 0.64
N HIS A 25 5.94 -19.88 0.49
CA HIS A 25 7.05 -20.62 1.11
C HIS A 25 7.17 -20.41 2.63
N ARG A 26 6.05 -20.34 3.34
CA ARG A 26 6.01 -20.11 4.79
C ARG A 26 5.06 -21.05 5.51
N SER A 27 5.22 -21.14 6.84
CA SER A 27 4.27 -21.86 7.69
C SER A 27 2.90 -21.18 7.68
N LEU A 28 1.84 -21.92 8.04
CA LEU A 28 0.50 -21.34 8.20
C LEU A 28 0.50 -20.20 9.22
N GLU A 29 1.22 -20.39 10.33
CA GLU A 29 1.38 -19.39 11.38
C GLU A 29 2.05 -18.12 10.83
N GLY A 30 3.15 -18.27 10.08
CA GLY A 30 3.83 -17.14 9.42
C GLY A 30 2.97 -16.43 8.36
N GLU A 31 2.14 -17.17 7.62
CA GLU A 31 1.17 -16.57 6.70
C GLU A 31 0.11 -15.75 7.43
N VAL A 32 -0.47 -16.30 8.49
CA VAL A 32 -1.49 -15.61 9.28
C VAL A 32 -0.91 -14.38 9.96
N ARG A 33 0.29 -14.50 10.54
CA ARG A 33 0.99 -13.37 11.17
C ARG A 33 1.22 -12.23 10.19
N ALA A 34 1.80 -12.53 9.02
CA ALA A 34 2.06 -11.50 8.01
C ALA A 34 0.76 -10.89 7.44
N LEU A 35 -0.32 -11.68 7.36
CA LEU A 35 -1.63 -11.15 6.99
C LEU A 35 -2.12 -10.17 8.05
N LEU A 36 -2.05 -10.52 9.34
CA LEU A 36 -2.46 -9.64 10.43
C LEU A 36 -1.64 -8.36 10.45
N GLU A 37 -0.30 -8.45 10.34
CA GLU A 37 0.60 -7.29 10.30
C GLU A 37 0.25 -6.34 9.14
N ARG A 38 0.02 -6.91 7.94
CA ARG A 38 -0.36 -6.13 6.76
C ARG A 38 -1.73 -5.48 6.89
N GLU A 39 -2.71 -6.18 7.43
CA GLU A 39 -4.05 -5.61 7.59
C GLU A 39 -4.10 -4.60 8.75
N SER A 40 -3.31 -4.79 9.81
CA SER A 40 -3.21 -3.83 10.92
C SER A 40 -2.46 -2.56 10.57
N SER A 41 -1.54 -2.61 9.58
CA SER A 41 -0.80 -1.43 9.15
C SER A 41 -1.56 -0.57 8.14
N LYS A 42 -2.70 -1.05 7.62
CA LYS A 42 -3.55 -0.26 6.75
C LYS A 42 -4.27 0.80 7.59
N PRO A 43 -4.07 2.10 7.32
CA PRO A 43 -4.86 3.13 7.95
C PRO A 43 -6.34 2.91 7.62
N THR A 44 -7.19 3.11 8.62
CA THR A 44 -8.62 3.29 8.42
C THR A 44 -8.87 4.51 7.52
N MET A 45 -10.05 4.58 6.89
CA MET A 45 -10.43 5.76 6.11
C MET A 45 -10.34 7.04 6.94
N GLU A 46 -10.73 6.98 8.21
CA GLU A 46 -10.65 8.12 9.12
C GLU A 46 -9.21 8.55 9.40
N GLU A 47 -8.31 7.61 9.68
CA GLU A 47 -6.89 7.92 9.85
C GLU A 47 -6.26 8.46 8.57
N TRP A 48 -6.71 7.95 7.42
CA TRP A 48 -6.27 8.43 6.12
C TRP A 48 -6.71 9.89 5.87
N LEU A 49 -7.99 10.20 6.15
CA LEU A 49 -8.53 11.56 6.06
C LEU A 49 -7.81 12.51 7.02
N LYS A 50 -7.62 12.13 8.29
CA LYS A 50 -6.86 12.91 9.26
C LYS A 50 -5.42 13.18 8.80
N ARG A 51 -4.80 12.19 8.15
CA ARG A 51 -3.46 12.35 7.58
C ARG A 51 -3.48 13.31 6.38
N ALA A 52 -4.47 13.21 5.51
CA ALA A 52 -4.64 14.11 4.37
C ALA A 52 -4.89 15.56 4.81
N ASP A 53 -5.73 15.77 5.83
CA ASP A 53 -6.00 17.10 6.40
C ASP A 53 -4.75 17.72 7.00
N ARG A 54 -3.94 16.92 7.71
CA ARG A 54 -2.65 17.39 8.24
C ARG A 54 -1.70 17.81 7.13
N LEU A 55 -1.53 16.97 6.11
CA LEU A 55 -0.69 17.32 4.95
C LEU A 55 -1.21 18.59 4.26
N ARG A 56 -2.53 18.73 4.10
CA ARG A 56 -3.14 19.91 3.49
C ARG A 56 -2.89 21.18 4.30
N ALA A 57 -2.84 21.09 5.63
CA ALA A 57 -2.53 22.22 6.49
C ALA A 57 -1.04 22.64 6.44
N GLU A 58 -0.14 21.71 6.14
CA GLU A 58 1.30 21.96 6.01
C GLU A 58 1.71 22.49 4.63
N LEU A 59 0.86 22.29 3.62
CA LEU A 59 1.13 22.73 2.24
C LEU A 59 0.55 24.12 1.97
N PRO A 60 1.25 24.97 1.21
CA PRO A 60 0.68 26.23 0.76
C PRO A 60 -0.58 25.95 -0.09
N PRO A 61 -1.60 26.82 -0.01
CA PRO A 61 -2.72 26.72 -0.93
C PRO A 61 -2.21 26.85 -2.36
N TRP A 62 -2.85 26.14 -3.27
CA TRP A 62 -2.54 26.29 -4.69
C TRP A 62 -2.88 27.71 -5.14
N GLU A 63 -1.96 28.34 -5.87
CA GLU A 63 -2.11 29.69 -6.40
C GLU A 63 -2.03 29.69 -7.93
N PRO A 64 -2.72 30.64 -8.61
CA PRO A 64 -2.59 30.83 -10.05
C PRO A 64 -1.12 31.02 -10.46
N GLY A 65 -0.62 30.15 -11.33
CA GLY A 65 0.79 30.11 -11.74
C GLY A 65 1.56 28.90 -11.21
N MET A 66 1.01 28.17 -10.24
CA MET A 66 1.51 26.85 -9.86
C MET A 66 0.99 25.77 -10.82
N PRO A 67 1.83 24.77 -11.16
CA PRO A 67 1.42 23.70 -12.06
C PRO A 67 0.27 22.88 -11.45
N THR A 68 -0.68 22.53 -12.30
CA THR A 68 -1.78 21.65 -11.96
C THR A 68 -1.30 20.20 -11.83
N ALA A 69 -2.08 19.37 -11.14
CA ALA A 69 -1.79 17.95 -11.05
C ALA A 69 -1.68 17.27 -12.43
N VAL A 70 -2.42 17.75 -13.43
CA VAL A 70 -2.39 17.22 -14.79
C VAL A 70 -1.06 17.55 -15.48
N GLU A 71 -0.56 18.77 -15.30
CA GLU A 71 0.72 19.21 -15.87
C GLU A 71 1.89 18.44 -15.25
N LEU A 72 1.92 18.28 -13.92
CA LEU A 72 2.96 17.52 -13.22
C LEU A 72 2.99 16.04 -13.64
N VAL A 73 1.82 15.41 -13.80
CA VAL A 73 1.73 14.01 -14.27
C VAL A 73 2.18 13.89 -15.72
N ARG A 74 1.91 14.91 -16.54
CA ARG A 74 2.36 14.94 -17.93
C ARG A 74 3.89 15.08 -18.02
N GLU A 75 4.45 16.04 -17.28
CA GLU A 75 5.89 16.28 -17.18
C GLU A 75 6.64 15.03 -16.72
N GLY A 76 6.23 14.40 -15.61
CA GLY A 76 6.88 13.17 -15.13
C GLY A 76 6.84 12.01 -16.14
N ARG A 77 5.76 11.89 -16.93
CA ARG A 77 5.67 10.89 -18.01
C ARG A 77 6.53 11.23 -19.23
N GLU A 78 6.87 12.50 -19.42
CA GLU A 78 7.74 12.96 -20.50
C GLU A 78 9.22 12.79 -20.11
N GLU A 79 9.57 13.06 -18.84
CA GLU A 79 10.87 12.77 -18.25
C GLU A 79 11.25 11.28 -18.33
N ASP A 80 10.34 10.38 -17.92
CA ASP A 80 10.55 8.93 -18.00
C ASP A 80 10.80 8.44 -19.45
N ARG A 81 10.13 9.06 -20.42
CA ARG A 81 10.31 8.74 -21.86
C ARG A 81 11.60 9.34 -22.44
N GLY A 82 12.05 10.47 -21.91
CA GLY A 82 13.31 11.10 -22.30
C GLY A 82 14.53 10.33 -21.80
N SER A 83 14.49 9.87 -20.54
CA SER A 83 15.56 9.06 -19.93
C SER A 83 15.82 7.75 -20.68
N ASN A 84 14.76 7.10 -21.20
CA ASN A 84 14.88 5.87 -21.99
C ASN A 84 15.39 6.07 -23.43
N ARG A 85 15.63 7.32 -23.87
CA ARG A 85 16.23 7.65 -25.19
C ARG A 85 17.71 8.07 -25.09
N THR A 86 18.22 8.41 -23.91
CA THR A 86 19.61 8.84 -23.68
C THR A 86 20.51 7.74 -23.10
N GLY A 87 19.99 6.52 -22.90
CA GLY A 87 20.81 5.33 -22.68
C GLY A 87 21.52 4.91 -23.97
N ASN A 88 22.73 5.44 -24.18
CA ASN A 88 23.69 5.04 -25.22
C ASN A 88 24.18 3.59 -24.98
N PRO A 89 24.64 2.85 -26.02
CA PRO A 89 24.63 1.38 -26.13
C PRO A 89 25.63 0.65 -25.23
#